data_AF-A0A7C7X2V4-F1
#
_entry.id   AF-A0A7C7X2V4-F1
#
_cell.length_a   1.000
_cell.length_b   1.000
_cell.length_c   1.000
_cell.angle_alpha   90.00
_cell.angle_beta   90.00
_cell.angle_gamma   90.00
#
_symmetry.space_group_name_H-M   'P 1'
#
loop_
_entity.id
_entity.type
_entity.pdbx_description
1 polymer ?
#
loop_
_entity_poly.entity_id
_entity_poly.type
_entity_poly.pdbx_seq_one_letter_code
_entity_poly.pdbx_strand_id
1 'polypeptide(L)'
;MPIQVICPGCHARFTVSDKFGGKEGPCPKCKQKIKIPEAVDEVVVHAPDAFGPKDSQGQSVLRPISRQETNFSWVWAAGIGLFVVIAFVVALIMRSMGEAPTAFVAAGAIVLGPLLAVGGYTFLRNDQLEPYRGLDLLVRSLICGAVYAVLWGVYCWAVKDYLLSGNVELFQLLLVVPPMLLIGSLTSAASFEIDFGNGALHYGLYLLVTVLLRCTAGMAAF
;
A
#
# COMPACT_ATOMS: atom_id res chain seq x y z
N MET A 1 -23.36 -40.74 8.89
CA MET A 1 -22.35 -40.77 7.80
C MET A 1 -22.62 -41.96 6.85
N PRO A 2 -22.02 -41.96 5.65
CA PRO A 2 -22.02 -43.12 4.76
C PRO A 2 -20.66 -43.84 4.81
N ILE A 3 -20.67 -45.14 5.09
CA ILE A 3 -19.48 -46.01 5.12
C ILE A 3 -19.08 -46.34 3.68
N GLN A 4 -17.82 -46.08 3.30
CA GLN A 4 -17.26 -46.56 2.04
C GLN A 4 -16.79 -48.00 2.18
N VAL A 5 -17.39 -48.91 1.41
CA VAL A 5 -17.09 -50.34 1.44
C VAL A 5 -16.50 -50.77 0.11
N ILE A 6 -15.46 -51.59 0.17
CA ILE A 6 -14.84 -52.24 -0.98
C ILE A 6 -15.22 -53.71 -0.95
N CYS A 7 -15.91 -54.20 -1.98
CA CYS A 7 -16.25 -55.61 -2.08
C CYS A 7 -14.99 -56.45 -2.40
N PRO A 8 -14.69 -57.54 -1.68
CA PRO A 8 -13.55 -58.40 -1.97
C PRO A 8 -13.71 -59.26 -3.24
N GLY A 9 -14.94 -59.45 -3.74
CA GLY A 9 -15.20 -60.26 -4.93
C GLY A 9 -15.07 -59.48 -6.24
N CYS A 10 -15.63 -58.27 -6.30
CA CYS A 10 -15.64 -57.47 -7.53
C CYS A 10 -14.87 -56.14 -7.43
N HIS A 11 -14.22 -55.87 -6.29
CA HIS A 11 -13.44 -54.65 -5.99
C HIS A 11 -14.16 -53.32 -6.21
N ALA A 12 -15.48 -53.36 -6.36
CA ALA A 12 -16.30 -52.17 -6.52
C ALA A 12 -16.40 -51.43 -5.19
N ARG A 13 -16.18 -50.12 -5.24
CA ARG A 13 -16.37 -49.20 -4.12
C ARG A 13 -17.80 -48.69 -4.14
N PHE A 14 -18.49 -48.75 -3.02
CA PHE A 14 -19.84 -48.20 -2.87
C PHE A 14 -20.07 -47.71 -1.44
N THR A 15 -20.99 -46.76 -1.30
CA THR A 15 -21.37 -46.17 -0.03
C THR A 15 -22.61 -46.83 0.53
N VAL A 16 -22.56 -47.25 1.79
CA VAL A 16 -23.70 -47.78 2.54
C VAL A 16 -23.97 -46.89 3.75
N SER A 17 -25.24 -46.79 4.18
CA SER A 17 -25.57 -46.01 5.37
C SER A 17 -24.98 -46.67 6.63
N ASP A 18 -24.58 -45.87 7.61
CA ASP A 18 -24.04 -46.35 8.90
C ASP A 18 -24.91 -47.38 9.63
N LYS A 19 -26.22 -47.42 9.37
CA LYS A 19 -27.16 -48.40 9.94
C LYS A 19 -26.82 -49.87 9.60
N PHE A 20 -25.97 -50.07 8.59
CA PHE A 20 -25.48 -51.37 8.15
C PHE A 20 -24.04 -51.67 8.59
N GLY A 21 -23.41 -50.77 9.37
CA GLY A 21 -22.12 -51.05 10.00
C GLY A 21 -22.17 -52.34 10.81
N GLY A 22 -21.19 -53.22 10.63
CA GLY A 22 -21.09 -54.51 11.31
C GLY A 22 -22.02 -55.63 10.80
N LYS A 23 -22.95 -55.33 9.88
CA LYS A 23 -23.91 -56.32 9.34
C LYS A 23 -23.42 -56.95 8.03
N GLU A 24 -23.90 -58.16 7.75
CA GLU A 24 -23.65 -58.84 6.48
C GLU A 24 -24.75 -58.53 5.46
N GLY A 25 -24.36 -58.21 4.22
CA GLY A 25 -25.29 -57.90 3.15
C GLY A 25 -24.75 -58.28 1.76
N PRO A 26 -25.62 -58.46 0.76
CA PRO A 26 -25.19 -58.74 -0.60
C PRO A 26 -24.59 -57.49 -1.25
N CYS A 27 -23.46 -57.64 -1.96
CA CYS A 27 -22.91 -56.58 -2.78
C CYS A 27 -23.89 -56.19 -3.92
N PRO A 28 -24.15 -54.89 -4.17
CA PRO A 28 -25.08 -54.46 -5.22
C PRO A 28 -24.65 -54.84 -6.64
N LYS A 29 -23.36 -55.11 -6.88
CA LYS A 29 -22.83 -55.49 -8.21
C LYS A 29 -22.74 -57.00 -8.42
N CYS A 30 -22.15 -57.75 -7.48
CA CYS A 30 -21.91 -59.20 -7.65
C CYS A 30 -22.78 -60.09 -6.76
N LYS A 31 -23.64 -59.52 -5.92
CA LYS A 31 -24.54 -60.22 -4.96
C LYS A 31 -23.82 -61.11 -3.93
N GLN A 32 -22.50 -61.12 -3.90
CA GLN A 32 -21.72 -61.84 -2.91
C GLN A 32 -21.96 -61.24 -1.52
N LYS A 33 -22.15 -62.10 -0.51
CA LYS A 33 -22.32 -61.68 0.89
C LYS A 33 -21.00 -61.09 1.40
N ILE A 34 -21.02 -59.84 1.84
CA ILE A 34 -19.87 -59.15 2.43
C ILE A 34 -20.24 -58.65 3.82
N LYS A 35 -19.26 -58.67 4.73
CA LYS A 35 -19.39 -58.05 6.05
C LYS A 35 -19.01 -56.57 5.93
N ILE A 36 -19.95 -55.68 6.25
CA ILE A 36 -19.72 -54.24 6.21
C ILE A 36 -18.92 -53.88 7.47
N PRO A 37 -17.77 -53.18 7.34
CA PRO A 37 -17.01 -52.70 8.49
C PRO A 37 -17.91 -51.90 9.43
N GLU A 38 -17.68 -51.99 10.74
CA GLU A 38 -18.32 -51.07 11.68
C GLU A 38 -17.93 -49.64 11.31
N ALA A 39 -18.83 -48.68 11.58
CA ALA A 39 -18.49 -47.27 11.43
C ALA A 39 -17.41 -46.95 12.47
N VAL A 40 -16.15 -47.10 12.08
CA VAL A 40 -15.01 -46.80 12.95
C VAL A 40 -15.11 -45.32 13.27
N ASP A 41 -15.02 -45.00 14.55
CA ASP A 41 -15.00 -43.64 15.07
C ASP A 41 -14.13 -42.76 14.19
N GLU A 42 -14.67 -41.58 13.86
CA GLU A 42 -13.96 -40.55 13.12
C GLU A 42 -12.56 -40.42 13.71
N VAL A 43 -11.53 -40.73 12.91
CA VAL A 43 -10.15 -40.54 13.33
C VAL A 43 -9.97 -39.04 13.45
N VAL A 44 -10.18 -38.52 14.65
CA VAL A 44 -9.86 -37.14 15.00
C VAL A 44 -8.35 -37.05 14.88
N VAL A 45 -7.90 -36.64 13.70
CA VAL A 45 -6.49 -36.31 13.46
C VAL A 45 -6.23 -35.05 14.27
N HIS A 46 -5.81 -35.24 15.52
CA HIS A 46 -5.25 -34.17 16.31
C HIS A 46 -4.00 -33.69 15.55
N ALA A 47 -4.07 -32.49 14.97
CA ALA A 47 -2.88 -31.83 14.50
C ALA A 47 -1.90 -31.80 15.68
N PRO A 48 -0.63 -32.20 15.49
CA PRO A 48 0.35 -32.14 16.56
C PRO A 48 0.39 -30.71 17.10
N ASP A 49 0.25 -30.57 18.41
CA ASP A 49 0.44 -29.29 19.08
C ASP A 49 1.74 -28.68 18.59
N ALA A 50 1.70 -27.39 18.22
CA ALA A 50 2.85 -26.68 17.66
C ALA A 50 4.09 -26.91 18.53
N PHE A 51 5.06 -27.64 17.96
CA PHE A 51 6.31 -28.00 18.62
C PHE A 51 7.13 -26.74 18.91
N GLY A 52 7.46 -26.48 20.18
CA GLY A 52 8.35 -25.41 20.59
C GLY A 52 8.05 -24.78 21.95
N PRO A 53 8.94 -23.91 22.46
CA PRO A 53 8.69 -23.13 23.65
C PRO A 53 7.45 -22.26 23.45
N LYS A 54 6.55 -22.28 24.44
CA LYS A 54 5.35 -21.43 24.48
C LYS A 54 5.62 -20.23 25.41
N ASP A 55 5.04 -19.09 25.08
CA ASP A 55 5.05 -17.93 25.96
C ASP A 55 4.06 -18.09 27.14
N SER A 56 4.01 -17.10 28.02
CA SER A 56 3.06 -17.06 29.15
C SER A 56 1.59 -17.01 28.73
N GLN A 57 1.29 -16.75 27.45
CA GLN A 57 -0.04 -16.72 26.87
C GLN A 57 -0.36 -17.99 26.06
N GLY A 58 0.52 -18.99 26.08
CA GLY A 58 0.34 -20.27 25.39
C GLY A 58 0.62 -20.23 23.88
N GLN A 59 1.14 -19.12 23.35
CA GLN A 59 1.53 -18.99 21.94
C GLN A 59 2.93 -19.54 21.73
N SER A 60 3.14 -20.29 20.64
CA SER A 60 4.46 -20.80 20.28
C SER A 60 5.41 -19.65 19.93
N VAL A 61 6.53 -19.53 20.66
CA VAL A 61 7.54 -18.47 20.48
C VAL A 61 8.21 -18.53 19.10
N LEU A 62 8.26 -19.73 18.50
CA LEU A 62 8.85 -19.95 17.18
C LEU A 62 7.87 -19.70 16.02
N ARG A 63 6.68 -19.15 16.29
CA ARG A 63 5.73 -18.81 15.22
C ARG A 63 6.34 -17.71 14.36
N PRO A 64 6.41 -17.88 13.02
CA PRO A 64 6.82 -16.81 12.13
C PRO A 64 5.98 -15.56 12.40
N ILE A 65 6.63 -14.40 12.46
CA ILE A 65 5.95 -13.11 12.63
C ILE A 65 4.92 -12.97 11.50
N SER A 66 3.65 -12.93 11.88
CA SER A 66 2.55 -12.78 10.93
C SER A 66 2.66 -11.42 10.25
N ARG A 67 2.65 -11.41 8.92
CA ARG A 67 2.56 -10.19 8.13
C ARG A 67 1.28 -9.44 8.52
N GLN A 68 1.43 -8.24 9.08
CA GLN A 68 0.31 -7.31 9.27
C GLN A 68 0.17 -6.45 8.02
N GLU A 69 -0.80 -6.79 7.18
CA GLU A 69 -1.15 -5.96 6.02
C GLU A 69 -1.63 -4.58 6.51
N THR A 70 -1.09 -3.51 5.95
CA THR A 70 -1.67 -2.18 6.11
C THR A 70 -2.99 -2.14 5.36
N ASN A 71 -4.10 -2.10 6.10
CA ASN A 71 -5.40 -1.83 5.50
C ASN A 71 -5.39 -0.42 4.92
N PHE A 72 -5.42 -0.31 3.60
CA PHE A 72 -5.59 0.95 2.90
C PHE A 72 -6.91 1.58 3.35
N SER A 73 -6.81 2.66 4.13
CA SER A 73 -7.98 3.40 4.56
C SER A 73 -8.41 4.33 3.45
N TRP A 74 -9.49 3.95 2.76
CA TRP A 74 -10.17 4.80 1.78
C TRP A 74 -10.53 6.18 2.33
N VAL A 75 -10.80 6.28 3.64
CA VAL A 75 -11.11 7.55 4.32
C VAL A 75 -9.92 8.50 4.30
N TRP A 76 -8.71 7.99 4.57
CA TRP A 76 -7.49 8.82 4.54
C TRP A 76 -7.15 9.27 3.13
N ALA A 77 -7.24 8.37 2.14
CA ALA A 77 -7.01 8.71 0.75
C ALA A 77 -8.01 9.76 0.24
N ALA A 78 -9.30 9.61 0.58
CA ALA A 78 -10.33 10.59 0.25
C ALA A 78 -10.08 11.94 0.94
N GLY A 79 -9.62 11.94 2.20
CA GLY A 79 -9.28 13.17 2.94
C GLY A 79 -8.12 13.94 2.29
N ILE A 80 -7.04 13.25 1.91
CA ILE A 80 -5.91 13.87 1.20
C ILE A 80 -6.35 14.39 -0.16
N GLY A 81 -7.09 13.59 -0.94
CA GLY A 81 -7.60 14.00 -2.25
C GLY A 81 -8.52 15.23 -2.16
N LEU A 82 -9.43 15.25 -1.19
CA LEU A 82 -10.31 16.38 -0.94
C LEU A 82 -9.52 17.65 -0.57
N PHE A 83 -8.50 17.53 0.28
CA PHE A 83 -7.66 18.66 0.66
C PHE A 83 -6.94 19.27 -0.55
N VAL A 84 -6.38 18.42 -1.42
CA VAL A 84 -5.75 18.86 -2.67
C VAL A 84 -6.76 19.62 -3.52
N VAL A 85 -7.96 19.06 -3.74
CA VAL A 85 -9.04 19.72 -4.51
C VAL A 85 -9.43 21.06 -3.89
N ILE A 86 -9.56 21.15 -2.57
CA ILE A 86 -9.84 22.41 -1.87
C ILE A 86 -8.75 23.44 -2.14
N ALA A 87 -7.46 23.06 -2.09
CA ALA A 87 -6.37 23.98 -2.41
C ALA A 87 -6.48 24.56 -3.84
N PHE A 88 -6.86 23.73 -4.81
CA PHE A 88 -7.13 24.16 -6.19
C PHE A 88 -8.35 25.09 -6.29
N VAL A 89 -9.44 24.77 -5.61
CA VAL A 89 -10.64 25.62 -5.59
C VAL A 89 -10.34 26.98 -4.97
N VAL A 90 -9.62 27.02 -3.86
CA VAL A 90 -9.20 28.29 -3.23
C VAL A 90 -8.29 29.08 -4.16
N ALA A 91 -7.34 28.45 -4.85
CA ALA A 91 -6.50 29.12 -5.83
C ALA A 91 -7.32 29.73 -6.99
N LEU A 92 -8.36 29.04 -7.47
CA LEU A 92 -9.27 29.57 -8.50
C LEU A 92 -10.12 30.75 -8.01
N ILE A 93 -10.63 30.69 -6.78
CA ILE A 93 -11.38 31.81 -6.17
C ILE A 93 -10.46 33.03 -6.01
N MET A 94 -9.24 32.83 -5.50
CA MET A 94 -8.28 33.92 -5.38
C MET A 94 -7.95 34.53 -6.74
N ARG A 95 -7.79 33.70 -7.77
CA ARG A 95 -7.57 34.14 -9.14
C ARG A 95 -8.75 34.95 -9.72
N SER A 96 -10.00 34.62 -9.37
CA SER A 96 -11.16 35.37 -9.86
C SER A 96 -11.30 36.74 -9.17
N MET A 97 -10.71 36.89 -7.98
CA MET A 97 -10.67 38.16 -7.23
C MET A 97 -9.44 39.03 -7.55
N GLY A 98 -8.46 38.52 -8.32
CA GLY A 98 -7.23 39.22 -8.68
C GLY A 98 -6.05 38.25 -8.86
N GLU A 99 -4.82 38.76 -8.83
CA GLU A 99 -3.65 37.87 -8.76
C GLU A 99 -3.53 37.25 -7.37
N ALA A 100 -3.44 35.91 -7.32
CA ALA A 100 -3.24 35.22 -6.07
C ALA A 100 -1.88 35.61 -5.45
N PRO A 101 -1.85 35.99 -4.16
CA PRO A 101 -0.60 36.40 -3.53
C PRO A 101 0.41 35.26 -3.54
N THR A 102 1.65 35.57 -3.91
CA THR A 102 2.77 34.59 -3.98
C THR A 102 2.94 33.82 -2.67
N ALA A 103 2.74 34.49 -1.54
CA ALA A 103 2.78 33.90 -0.21
C ALA A 103 1.73 32.77 -0.02
N PHE A 104 0.53 32.92 -0.59
CA PHE A 104 -0.50 31.88 -0.51
C PHE A 104 -0.11 30.64 -1.31
N VAL A 105 0.40 30.82 -2.52
CA VAL A 105 0.86 29.71 -3.36
C VAL A 105 2.06 29.01 -2.74
N ALA A 106 2.98 29.75 -2.12
CA ALA A 106 4.11 29.20 -1.37
C ALA A 106 3.65 28.42 -0.13
N ALA A 107 2.69 28.94 0.62
CA ALA A 107 2.08 28.22 1.74
C ALA A 107 1.38 26.93 1.28
N GLY A 108 0.68 26.98 0.15
CA GLY A 108 0.09 25.80 -0.49
C GLY A 108 1.13 24.73 -0.80
N ALA A 109 2.26 25.10 -1.42
CA ALA A 109 3.36 24.17 -1.71
C ALA A 109 3.93 23.55 -0.42
N ILE A 110 4.14 24.34 0.63
CA ILE A 110 4.65 23.86 1.92
C ILE A 110 3.68 22.86 2.58
N VAL A 111 2.40 23.18 2.63
CA VAL A 111 1.38 22.34 3.30
C VAL A 111 1.09 21.07 2.49
N LEU A 112 1.08 21.16 1.16
CA LEU A 112 0.85 20.01 0.29
C LEU A 112 2.02 19.01 0.34
N GLY A 113 3.25 19.45 0.62
CA GLY A 113 4.43 18.58 0.72
C GLY A 113 4.21 17.36 1.63
N PRO A 114 3.97 17.53 2.93
CA PRO A 114 3.75 16.40 3.84
C PRO A 114 2.50 15.56 3.51
N LEU A 115 1.43 16.18 3.02
CA LEU A 115 0.19 15.48 2.69
C LEU A 115 0.35 14.57 1.47
N LEU A 116 1.00 15.07 0.43
CA LEU A 116 1.35 14.30 -0.75
C LEU A 116 2.42 13.26 -0.43
N ALA A 117 3.31 13.52 0.53
CA ALA A 117 4.28 12.53 0.98
C ALA A 117 3.62 11.33 1.68
N VAL A 118 2.64 11.56 2.54
CA VAL A 118 1.84 10.48 3.12
C VAL A 118 1.09 9.71 2.02
N GLY A 119 0.43 10.43 1.11
CA GLY A 119 -0.31 9.82 -0.01
C GLY A 119 0.59 8.97 -0.89
N GLY A 120 1.70 9.53 -1.37
CA GLY A 120 2.67 8.84 -2.21
C GLY A 120 3.27 7.62 -1.54
N TYR A 121 3.64 7.72 -0.26
CA TYR A 121 4.15 6.59 0.52
C TYR A 121 3.16 5.41 0.54
N THR A 122 1.87 5.66 0.72
CA THR A 122 0.89 4.56 0.78
C THR A 122 0.79 3.73 -0.50
N PHE A 123 1.15 4.29 -1.65
CA PHE A 123 1.10 3.60 -2.94
C PHE A 123 2.46 3.08 -3.42
N LEU A 124 3.54 3.79 -3.07
CA LEU A 124 4.88 3.55 -3.62
C LEU A 124 5.82 2.81 -2.66
N ARG A 125 5.37 2.49 -1.44
CA ARG A 125 6.19 1.76 -0.47
C ARG A 125 6.54 0.35 -0.96
N ASN A 126 7.65 -0.17 -0.45
CA ASN A 126 7.97 -1.57 -0.62
C ASN A 126 7.10 -2.43 0.32
N ASP A 127 6.31 -3.32 -0.26
CA ASP A 127 5.43 -4.24 0.45
C ASP A 127 6.16 -5.34 1.24
N GLN A 128 7.46 -5.50 1.01
CA GLN A 128 8.32 -6.40 1.77
C GLN A 128 8.78 -5.82 3.11
N LEU A 129 8.72 -4.48 3.27
CA LEU A 129 9.13 -3.79 4.48
C LEU A 129 7.92 -3.50 5.39
N GLU A 130 8.18 -3.39 6.69
CA GLU A 130 7.14 -2.99 7.64
C GLU A 130 6.68 -1.54 7.37
N PRO A 131 5.37 -1.27 7.44
CA PRO A 131 4.85 0.07 7.20
C PRO A 131 5.17 0.98 8.38
N TYR A 132 5.67 2.18 8.08
CA TYR A 132 5.73 3.26 9.06
C TYR A 132 4.31 3.66 9.47
N ARG A 133 4.10 3.89 10.77
CA ARG A 133 2.79 4.20 11.35
C ARG A 133 2.93 5.29 12.43
N GLY A 134 1.81 5.95 12.71
CA GLY A 134 1.71 6.92 13.81
C GLY A 134 2.72 8.07 13.67
N LEU A 135 3.46 8.34 14.74
CA LEU A 135 4.38 9.47 14.81
C LEU A 135 5.57 9.33 13.85
N ASP A 136 6.06 8.11 13.63
CA ASP A 136 7.21 7.88 12.75
C ASP A 136 6.89 8.24 11.29
N LEU A 137 5.73 7.80 10.80
CA LEU A 137 5.22 8.20 9.48
C LEU A 137 5.05 9.73 9.37
N LEU A 138 4.50 10.35 10.42
CA LEU A 138 4.26 11.79 10.43
C LEU A 138 5.57 12.59 10.38
N VAL A 139 6.55 12.24 11.21
CA VAL A 139 7.86 12.92 11.24
C VAL A 139 8.58 12.77 9.92
N ARG A 140 8.62 11.56 9.34
CA ARG A 140 9.24 11.30 8.03
C ARG A 140 8.56 12.08 6.91
N SER A 141 7.23 12.15 6.93
CA SER A 141 6.45 12.91 5.95
C SER A 141 6.65 14.41 6.08
N LEU A 142 6.77 14.94 7.29
CA LEU A 142 7.09 16.34 7.53
C LEU A 142 8.50 16.69 7.02
N ILE A 143 9.50 15.85 7.30
CA ILE A 143 10.88 16.06 6.83
C ILE A 143 10.93 16.00 5.30
N CYS A 144 10.34 14.96 4.69
CA CYS A 144 10.32 14.78 3.25
C CYS A 144 9.58 15.95 2.55
N GLY A 145 8.40 16.31 3.05
CA GLY A 145 7.62 17.44 2.55
C GLY A 145 8.32 18.79 2.70
N ALA A 146 9.03 19.01 3.81
CA ALA A 146 9.82 20.23 4.01
C ALA A 146 10.97 20.33 3.00
N VAL A 147 11.71 19.24 2.76
CA VAL A 147 12.78 19.23 1.76
C VAL A 147 12.22 19.46 0.35
N TYR A 148 11.08 18.89 0.02
CA TYR A 148 10.39 19.15 -1.26
C TYR A 148 10.00 20.61 -1.42
N ALA A 149 9.47 21.23 -0.37
CA ALA A 149 9.15 22.65 -0.34
C ALA A 149 10.39 23.54 -0.48
N VAL A 150 11.48 23.20 0.22
CA VAL A 150 12.76 23.91 0.07
C VAL A 150 13.30 23.78 -1.35
N LEU A 151 13.29 22.58 -1.93
CA LEU A 151 13.80 22.34 -3.27
C LEU A 151 13.00 23.14 -4.32
N TRP A 152 11.68 23.21 -4.17
CA TRP A 152 10.83 24.06 -4.99
C TRP A 152 11.08 25.56 -4.75
N GLY A 153 11.25 25.98 -3.50
CA GLY A 153 11.56 27.38 -3.16
C GLY A 153 12.90 27.84 -3.72
N VAL A 154 13.93 26.99 -3.64
CA VAL A 154 15.25 27.22 -4.26
C VAL A 154 15.12 27.36 -5.77
N TYR A 155 14.29 26.53 -6.41
CA TYR A 155 13.99 26.69 -7.83
C TYR A 155 13.35 28.05 -8.14
N CYS A 156 12.28 28.42 -7.43
CA CYS A 156 11.57 29.67 -7.69
C CYS A 156 12.41 30.92 -7.42
N TRP A 157 13.21 30.95 -6.35
CA TRP A 157 13.92 32.15 -5.93
C TRP A 157 15.36 32.22 -6.44
N ALA A 158 16.12 31.13 -6.37
CA ALA A 158 17.54 31.14 -6.74
C ALA A 158 17.74 30.76 -8.21
N VAL A 159 17.11 29.68 -8.68
CA VAL A 159 17.38 29.19 -10.05
C VAL A 159 16.68 30.08 -11.08
N LYS A 160 15.38 30.29 -10.92
CA LYS A 160 14.59 31.08 -11.87
C LYS A 160 15.04 32.55 -11.92
N ASP A 161 15.03 33.23 -10.78
CA ASP A 161 15.23 34.69 -10.77
C ASP A 161 16.71 35.06 -10.93
N TYR A 162 17.64 34.33 -10.28
CA TYR A 162 19.06 34.67 -10.30
C TYR A 162 19.83 34.01 -11.46
N LEU A 163 19.64 32.72 -11.70
CA LEU A 163 20.41 31.99 -12.73
C LEU A 163 19.81 32.15 -14.13
N LEU A 164 18.48 32.16 -14.25
CA LEU A 164 17.76 32.17 -15.53
C LEU A 164 17.13 33.54 -15.87
N SER A 165 17.38 34.58 -15.07
CA SER A 165 16.87 35.95 -15.28
C SER A 165 15.35 36.02 -15.48
N GLY A 166 14.60 35.12 -14.84
CA GLY A 166 13.13 35.08 -14.85
C GLY A 166 12.48 34.44 -16.08
N ASN A 167 13.21 34.27 -17.19
CA ASN A 167 12.70 33.70 -18.44
C ASN A 167 13.21 32.27 -18.61
N VAL A 168 12.37 31.29 -18.31
CA VAL A 168 12.73 29.87 -18.38
C VAL A 168 12.37 29.30 -19.74
N GLU A 169 13.39 28.92 -20.52
CA GLU A 169 13.20 28.19 -21.78
C GLU A 169 13.11 26.67 -21.55
N LEU A 170 12.43 25.95 -22.46
CA LEU A 170 12.19 24.52 -22.32
C LEU A 170 13.49 23.71 -22.20
N PHE A 171 14.55 24.10 -22.93
CA PHE A 171 15.83 23.40 -22.86
C PHE A 171 16.56 23.62 -21.53
N GLN A 172 16.33 24.76 -20.85
CA GLN A 172 16.93 25.03 -19.54
C GLN A 172 16.32 24.13 -18.46
N LEU A 173 15.06 23.72 -18.63
CA LEU A 173 14.44 22.71 -17.76
C LEU A 173 15.16 21.35 -17.84
N LEU A 174 15.79 21.01 -18.97
CA LEU A 174 16.60 19.80 -19.09
C LEU A 174 17.83 19.83 -18.17
N LEU A 175 18.32 21.03 -17.80
CA LEU A 175 19.41 21.19 -16.85
C LEU A 175 18.93 21.22 -15.40
N VAL A 176 17.74 21.77 -15.15
CA VAL A 176 17.21 22.03 -13.80
C VAL A 176 16.40 20.85 -13.23
N VAL A 177 15.58 20.20 -14.06
CA VAL A 177 14.69 19.14 -13.60
C VAL A 177 15.45 17.88 -13.14
N PRO A 178 16.49 17.38 -13.84
CA PRO A 178 17.23 16.20 -13.39
C PRO A 178 17.87 16.31 -11.99
N PRO A 179 18.60 17.39 -11.61
CA PRO A 179 19.13 17.51 -10.26
C PRO A 179 18.02 17.65 -9.22
N MET A 180 16.91 18.33 -9.54
CA MET A 180 15.76 18.37 -8.64
C MET A 180 15.16 16.98 -8.43
N LEU A 181 14.93 16.23 -9.51
CA LEU A 181 14.44 14.85 -9.42
C LEU A 181 15.40 13.96 -8.66
N LEU A 182 16.71 14.08 -8.89
CA LEU A 182 17.74 13.32 -8.17
C LEU A 182 17.66 13.57 -6.65
N ILE A 183 17.68 14.84 -6.23
CA ILE A 183 17.62 15.21 -4.80
C ILE A 183 16.29 14.79 -4.19
N GLY A 184 15.18 15.04 -4.88
CA GLY A 184 13.84 14.65 -4.41
C GLY A 184 13.68 13.14 -4.28
N SER A 185 14.20 12.37 -5.23
CA SER A 185 14.17 10.90 -5.21
C SER A 185 14.98 10.34 -4.05
N LEU A 186 16.21 10.83 -3.87
CA LEU A 186 17.07 10.45 -2.76
C LEU A 186 16.45 10.79 -1.40
N THR A 187 15.76 11.93 -1.31
CA THR A 187 15.09 12.36 -0.09
C THR A 187 13.97 11.40 0.29
N SER A 188 13.09 11.02 -0.65
CA SER A 188 12.05 10.03 -0.37
C SER A 188 12.61 8.64 -0.12
N ALA A 189 13.66 8.23 -0.84
CA ALA A 189 14.32 6.96 -0.60
C ALA A 189 14.91 6.89 0.82
N ALA A 190 15.56 7.96 1.28
CA ALA A 190 16.09 8.07 2.63
C ALA A 190 14.99 8.17 3.70
N SER A 191 13.87 8.83 3.40
CA SER A 191 12.78 9.04 4.36
C SER A 191 11.87 7.82 4.50
N PHE A 192 11.65 7.09 3.41
CA PHE A 192 10.62 6.06 3.31
C PHE A 192 11.12 4.67 2.88
N GLU A 193 12.42 4.50 2.65
CA GLU A 193 13.03 3.25 2.19
C GLU A 193 12.40 2.72 0.89
N ILE A 194 11.98 3.64 0.02
CA ILE A 194 11.47 3.32 -1.31
C ILE A 194 12.59 3.33 -2.34
N ASP A 195 12.46 2.48 -3.37
CA ASP A 195 13.41 2.42 -4.47
C ASP A 195 13.54 3.76 -5.19
N PHE A 196 14.70 4.03 -5.77
CA PHE A 196 14.98 5.32 -6.43
C PHE A 196 13.93 5.69 -7.48
N GLY A 197 13.49 4.74 -8.30
CA GLY A 197 12.44 4.96 -9.31
C GLY A 197 11.11 5.37 -8.70
N ASN A 198 10.70 4.71 -7.61
CA ASN A 198 9.51 5.09 -6.84
C ASN A 198 9.70 6.45 -6.16
N GLY A 199 10.91 6.75 -5.68
CA GLY A 199 11.28 8.08 -5.18
C GLY A 199 11.12 9.18 -6.21
N ALA A 200 11.48 8.91 -7.47
CA ALA A 200 11.30 9.86 -8.57
C ALA A 200 9.81 10.12 -8.85
N LEU A 201 8.97 9.08 -8.83
CA LEU A 201 7.51 9.24 -8.95
C LEU A 201 6.93 9.99 -7.75
N HIS A 202 7.42 9.72 -6.55
CA HIS A 202 6.97 10.33 -5.31
C HIS A 202 7.21 11.85 -5.31
N TYR A 203 8.43 12.28 -5.63
CA TYR A 203 8.74 13.70 -5.77
C TYR A 203 8.09 14.31 -7.03
N GLY A 204 7.99 13.53 -8.12
CA GLY A 204 7.33 13.95 -9.35
C GLY A 204 5.85 14.32 -9.14
N LEU A 205 5.13 13.57 -8.30
CA LEU A 205 3.76 13.91 -7.90
C LEU A 205 3.69 15.27 -7.19
N TYR A 206 4.59 15.51 -6.23
CA TYR A 206 4.68 16.79 -5.54
C TYR A 206 4.95 17.95 -6.52
N LEU A 207 5.93 17.78 -7.41
CA LEU A 207 6.25 18.78 -8.43
C LEU A 207 5.06 19.08 -9.34
N LEU A 208 4.41 18.02 -9.86
CA LEU A 208 3.26 18.15 -10.74
C LEU A 208 2.12 18.91 -10.05
N VAL A 209 1.76 18.53 -8.82
CA VAL A 209 0.69 19.21 -8.07
C VAL A 209 1.06 20.67 -7.79
N THR A 210 2.31 20.95 -7.46
CA THR A 210 2.79 22.31 -7.17
C THR A 210 2.78 23.20 -8.41
N VAL A 211 3.21 22.68 -9.56
CA VAL A 211 3.15 23.38 -10.85
C VAL A 211 1.71 23.66 -11.26
N LEU A 212 0.82 22.66 -11.14
CA LEU A 212 -0.60 22.84 -11.41
C LEU A 212 -1.24 23.88 -10.47
N LEU A 213 -0.89 23.87 -9.19
CA LEU A 213 -1.38 24.87 -8.23
C LEU A 213 -0.99 26.28 -8.66
N ARG A 214 0.24 26.49 -9.15
CA ARG A 214 0.68 27.77 -9.71
C ARG A 214 -0.09 28.18 -10.95
N CYS A 215 -0.25 27.25 -11.90
CA CYS A 215 -1.03 27.51 -13.12
C CYS A 215 -2.48 27.88 -12.81
N THR A 216 -3.10 27.20 -11.85
CA THR A 216 -4.48 27.51 -11.43
C THR A 216 -4.58 28.85 -10.69
N ALA A 217 -3.56 29.21 -9.91
CA ALA A 217 -3.41 30.53 -9.31
C ALA A 217 -3.11 31.66 -10.32
N GLY A 218 -2.91 31.34 -11.60
CA GLY A 218 -2.66 32.33 -12.67
C GLY A 218 -1.19 32.69 -12.86
N MET A 219 -0.27 31.94 -12.25
CA MET A 219 1.17 32.15 -12.37
C MET A 219 1.76 31.32 -13.52
N ALA A 220 2.96 31.71 -13.97
CA ALA A 220 3.78 30.86 -14.83
C ALA A 220 4.09 29.51 -14.16
N ALA A 221 4.00 28.44 -14.95
CA ALA A 221 4.25 27.06 -14.53
C ALA A 221 5.66 26.88 -13.93
N PHE A 222 6.63 27.54 -14.56
CA PHE A 222 8.05 27.51 -14.27
C PHE A 222 8.51 28.95 -14.00
#